data_AF-A0A8J6V5K6-F1
#
_entry.id   AF-A0A8J6V5K6-F1
#
_cell.length_a   1.000
_cell.length_b   1.000
_cell.length_c   1.000
_cell.angle_alpha   90.00
_cell.angle_beta   90.00
_cell.angle_gamma   90.00
#
_symmetry.space_group_name_H-M   'P 1'
#
loop_
_entity.id
_entity.type
_entity.pdbx_description
1 polymer ?
#
loop_
_entity_poly.entity_id
_entity_poly.type
_entity_poly.pdbx_seq_one_letter_code
_entity_poly.pdbx_strand_id
1 'polypeptide(L)'
;MRFVSYFLIALGVLLIIGGIVSVRSGLISGIINGVLQILIGFWTTKAASSFNLIADTQGNDIENLMIALEQLRKLYTLQYWLILIALIFIGIALITGLILGAVNVTP
;
A
#
# COMPACT_ATOMS: atom_id res chain seq x y z
N MET A 1 -14.49 -3.11 9.46
CA MET A 1 -13.08 -2.71 9.20
C MET A 1 -12.85 -1.19 9.14
N ARG A 2 -13.78 -0.34 9.63
CA ARG A 2 -13.65 1.13 9.54
C ARG A 2 -12.43 1.68 10.28
N PHE A 3 -12.07 1.08 11.41
CA PHE A 3 -10.87 1.42 12.17
C PHE A 3 -9.60 1.33 11.31
N VAL A 4 -9.39 0.21 10.61
CA VAL A 4 -8.22 -0.02 9.76
C VAL A 4 -8.14 1.05 8.67
N SER A 5 -9.27 1.35 8.02
CA SER A 5 -9.29 2.38 6.96
C SER A 5 -8.88 3.76 7.48
N TYR A 6 -9.46 4.22 8.59
CA TYR A 6 -9.12 5.52 9.16
C TYR A 6 -7.69 5.56 9.67
N PHE A 7 -7.22 4.47 10.26
CA PHE A 7 -5.84 4.34 10.68
C PHE A 7 -4.88 4.47 9.50
N LEU A 8 -5.11 3.76 8.40
CA LEU A 8 -4.26 3.82 7.20
C LEU A 8 -4.27 5.21 6.55
N ILE A 9 -5.42 5.87 6.49
CA ILE A 9 -5.53 7.24 5.96
C ILE A 9 -4.76 8.21 6.86
N ALA A 10 -4.97 8.16 8.18
CA ALA A 10 -4.29 9.03 9.13
C ALA A 10 -2.77 8.80 9.12
N LEU A 11 -2.34 7.53 9.08
CA LEU A 11 -0.94 7.16 8.95
C LEU A 11 -0.34 7.69 7.65
N GLY A 12 -1.07 7.56 6.54
CA GLY A 12 -0.62 8.06 5.24
C GLY A 12 -0.45 9.59 5.23
N VAL A 13 -1.36 10.33 5.85
CA VAL A 13 -1.23 11.78 6.04
C VAL A 13 0.02 12.11 6.86
N LEU A 14 0.25 11.40 7.97
CA LEU A 14 1.41 11.61 8.83
C LEU A 14 2.74 11.31 8.11
N LEU A 15 2.77 10.27 7.27
CA LEU A 15 3.91 9.93 6.42
C LEU A 15 4.19 11.00 5.36
N ILE A 16 3.16 11.59 4.76
CA ILE A 16 3.33 12.71 3.82
C ILE A 16 3.93 13.91 4.55
N ILE A 17 3.41 14.26 5.73
CA ILE A 17 3.93 15.37 6.53
C ILE A 17 5.41 15.14 6.87
N GLY A 18 5.75 13.95 7.36
CA GLY A 18 7.15 13.58 7.64
C GLY A 18 8.03 13.63 6.38
N GLY A 19 7.50 13.16 5.25
CA GLY A 19 8.17 13.18 3.95
C GLY A 19 8.44 14.59 3.43
N ILE A 20 7.54 15.54 3.66
CA ILE A 20 7.73 16.96 3.30
C ILE A 20 8.87 17.56 4.13
N VAL A 21 8.95 17.23 5.42
CA VAL A 21 10.03 17.68 6.31
C VAL A 21 11.38 17.11 5.84
N SER A 22 11.41 15.85 5.40
CA SER A 22 12.63 15.19 4.91
C SER A 22 12.98 15.51 3.46
N VAL A 23 12.16 16.25 2.71
CA VAL A 23 12.37 16.45 1.26
C VAL A 23 13.72 17.11 0.94
N ARG A 24 14.20 17.98 1.84
CA ARG A 24 15.50 18.66 1.71
C ARG A 24 16.70 17.72 1.76
N SER A 25 16.53 16.54 2.34
CA SER A 25 17.54 15.48 2.37
C SER A 25 17.50 14.57 1.12
N GLY A 26 16.63 14.89 0.14
CA GLY A 26 16.42 14.07 -1.06
C GLY A 26 15.51 12.85 -0.84
N LEU A 27 15.09 12.60 0.40
CA LEU A 27 14.22 11.48 0.77
C LEU A 27 12.75 11.81 0.51
N ILE A 28 12.25 11.38 -0.66
CA ILE A 28 10.83 11.46 -1.05
C ILE A 28 10.00 10.21 -0.67
N SER A 29 10.65 9.19 -0.10
CA SER A 29 10.03 7.90 0.22
C SER A 29 8.83 8.02 1.17
N GLY A 30 8.86 8.97 2.11
CA GLY A 30 7.73 9.23 3.03
C GLY A 30 6.47 9.71 2.30
N ILE A 31 6.63 10.59 1.31
CA ILE A 31 5.51 11.11 0.50
C ILE A 31 4.90 9.97 -0.32
N ILE A 32 5.74 9.18 -1.00
CA ILE A 32 5.29 8.04 -1.82
C ILE A 32 4.54 7.03 -0.94
N ASN A 33 5.13 6.61 0.17
CA ASN A 33 4.49 5.66 1.08
C ASN A 33 3.18 6.21 1.64
N GLY A 34 3.13 7.49 2.00
CA GLY A 34 1.91 8.08 2.53
C GLY A 34 0.77 8.12 1.51
N VAL A 35 1.03 8.44 0.25
CA VAL A 35 0.04 8.35 -0.83
C VAL A 35 -0.48 6.93 -1.00
N LEU A 36 0.41 5.93 -0.99
CA LEU A 36 0.02 4.52 -1.09
C LEU A 36 -0.87 4.09 0.08
N GLN A 37 -0.54 4.47 1.31
CA GLN A 37 -1.36 4.15 2.49
C GLN A 37 -2.75 4.77 2.42
N ILE A 38 -2.86 6.01 1.92
CA ILE A 38 -4.16 6.67 1.72
C ILE A 38 -4.99 5.90 0.67
N LEU A 39 -4.40 5.51 -0.45
CA LEU A 39 -5.11 4.75 -1.50
C LEU A 39 -5.61 3.40 -0.98
N ILE A 40 -4.77 2.68 -0.23
CA ILE A 40 -5.14 1.41 0.39
C ILE A 40 -6.28 1.63 1.41
N GLY A 41 -6.16 2.63 2.28
CA GLY A 41 -7.20 2.99 3.25
C GLY A 41 -8.52 3.39 2.58
N PHE A 42 -8.46 4.09 1.45
CA PHE A 42 -9.64 4.50 0.68
C PHE A 42 -10.40 3.29 0.11
N TRP A 43 -9.73 2.35 -0.56
CA TRP A 43 -10.40 1.13 -1.04
C TRP A 43 -10.88 0.24 0.11
N THR A 44 -10.14 0.19 1.22
CA THR A 44 -10.58 -0.52 2.44
C THR A 44 -11.88 0.10 3.00
N THR A 45 -12.01 1.43 2.95
CA THR A 45 -13.24 2.13 3.35
C THR A 45 -14.42 1.73 2.47
N LYS A 46 -14.23 1.73 1.15
CA LYS A 46 -15.29 1.35 0.21
C LYS A 46 -15.72 -0.10 0.40
N ALA A 47 -14.77 -1.03 0.51
CA ALA A 47 -15.07 -2.43 0.80
C ALA A 47 -15.83 -2.60 2.12
N ALA A 48 -15.38 -1.93 3.19
CA ALA A 48 -16.05 -2.00 4.50
C ALA A 48 -17.48 -1.45 4.47
N SER A 49 -17.73 -0.38 3.69
CA SER A 49 -19.08 0.17 3.52
C SER A 49 -19.99 -0.81 2.80
N SER A 50 -19.51 -1.45 1.73
CA SER A 50 -20.27 -2.45 0.99
C SER A 50 -20.57 -3.71 1.82
N PHE A 51 -19.63 -4.16 2.64
CA PHE A 51 -19.89 -5.28 3.56
C PHE A 51 -20.93 -4.97 4.63
N ASN A 52 -20.96 -3.73 5.15
CA ASN A 52 -22.01 -3.33 6.10
C ASN A 52 -23.40 -3.35 5.42
N LEU A 53 -23.48 -2.93 4.15
CA LEU A 53 -24.75 -2.95 3.40
C LEU A 53 -25.30 -4.37 3.21
N ILE A 54 -24.46 -5.41 3.16
CA ILE A 54 -24.91 -6.81 3.15
C ILE A 54 -25.59 -7.18 4.48
N ALA A 55 -25.10 -6.65 5.61
CA ALA A 55 -25.72 -6.92 6.90
C ALA A 55 -27.02 -6.13 7.10
N ASP A 56 -27.13 -4.97 6.46
CA ASP A 56 -28.23 -4.02 6.65
C ASP A 56 -29.38 -4.16 5.62
N THR A 57 -29.13 -4.81 4.47
CA THR A 57 -30.13 -4.95 3.39
C THR A 57 -30.51 -6.41 3.17
N GLN A 58 -31.73 -6.66 2.68
CA GLN A 58 -32.18 -8.00 2.26
C GLN A 58 -32.56 -7.93 0.78
N GLY A 59 -32.04 -8.87 -0.02
CA GLY A 59 -32.36 -8.98 -1.46
C GLY A 59 -31.34 -8.34 -2.42
N ASN A 60 -30.36 -7.58 -1.91
CA ASN A 60 -29.27 -6.98 -2.70
C ASN A 60 -27.87 -7.46 -2.27
N ASP A 61 -27.79 -8.57 -1.53
CA ASP A 61 -26.56 -9.05 -0.88
C ASP A 61 -25.46 -9.38 -1.87
N ILE A 62 -25.83 -9.98 -3.01
CA ILE A 62 -24.89 -10.37 -4.07
C ILE A 62 -24.30 -9.13 -4.76
N GLU A 63 -25.09 -8.10 -5.03
CA GLU A 63 -24.59 -6.86 -5.63
C GLU A 63 -23.62 -6.15 -4.69
N ASN A 64 -24.01 -6.00 -3.42
CA ASN A 64 -23.14 -5.41 -2.39
C ASN A 64 -21.83 -6.21 -2.22
N LEU A 65 -21.90 -7.53 -2.28
CA LEU A 65 -20.73 -8.42 -2.24
C LEU A 65 -19.83 -8.24 -3.47
N MET A 66 -20.40 -8.13 -4.67
CA MET A 66 -19.63 -7.88 -5.88
C MET A 66 -18.89 -6.54 -5.83
N ILE A 67 -19.55 -5.48 -5.36
CA ILE A 67 -18.93 -4.16 -5.18
C ILE A 67 -17.78 -4.26 -4.16
N ALA A 68 -17.99 -4.93 -3.03
CA ALA A 68 -16.96 -5.12 -2.01
C ALA A 68 -15.73 -5.87 -2.56
N LEU A 69 -15.96 -6.98 -3.26
CA LEU A 69 -14.92 -7.79 -3.89
C LEU A 69 -14.17 -7.02 -4.98
N GLU A 70 -14.84 -6.15 -5.74
CA GLU A 70 -14.18 -5.30 -6.73
C GLU A 70 -13.17 -4.34 -6.08
N GLN A 71 -13.53 -3.73 -4.94
CA GLN A 71 -12.63 -2.85 -4.20
C GLN A 71 -11.45 -3.64 -3.61
N LEU A 72 -11.70 -4.84 -3.09
CA LEU A 72 -10.63 -5.72 -2.62
C LEU A 72 -9.69 -6.13 -3.76
N ARG A 73 -10.23 -6.47 -4.93
CA ARG A 73 -9.42 -6.77 -6.11
C ARG A 73 -8.53 -5.59 -6.49
N LYS A 74 -9.06 -4.35 -6.52
CA LYS A 74 -8.26 -3.14 -6.78
C LYS A 74 -7.11 -2.98 -5.78
N LEU A 75 -7.40 -3.16 -4.50
CA LEU A 75 -6.42 -3.10 -3.42
C LEU A 75 -5.33 -4.16 -3.57
N TYR A 76 -5.71 -5.43 -3.76
CA TYR A 76 -4.75 -6.53 -3.89
C TYR A 76 -3.96 -6.47 -5.19
N THR A 77 -4.55 -6.00 -6.29
CA THR A 77 -3.81 -5.75 -7.53
C THR A 77 -2.74 -4.70 -7.32
N LEU A 78 -3.04 -3.58 -6.64
CA LEU A 78 -2.02 -2.57 -6.33
C LEU A 78 -0.91 -3.17 -5.44
N GLN A 79 -1.28 -3.85 -4.36
CA GLN A 79 -0.29 -4.46 -3.45
C GLN A 79 0.58 -5.49 -4.16
N TYR A 80 -0.01 -6.32 -5.03
CA TYR A 80 0.72 -7.30 -5.83
C TYR A 80 1.83 -6.64 -6.66
N TRP A 81 1.49 -5.58 -7.41
CA TRP A 81 2.48 -4.86 -8.22
C TRP A 81 3.55 -4.19 -7.37
N LEU A 82 3.18 -3.57 -6.24
CA LEU A 82 4.14 -2.94 -5.33
C LEU A 82 5.13 -3.96 -4.74
N ILE A 83 4.64 -5.11 -4.29
CA ILE A 83 5.47 -6.20 -3.74
C ILE A 83 6.38 -6.76 -4.83
N LEU A 84 5.86 -7.00 -6.03
CA LEU A 84 6.65 -7.51 -7.15
C LEU A 84 7.78 -6.55 -7.52
N ILE A 85 7.49 -5.24 -7.64
CA ILE A 85 8.51 -4.21 -7.88
C ILE A 85 9.53 -4.21 -6.74
N ALA A 86 9.08 -4.21 -5.48
CA ALA A 86 9.98 -4.21 -4.33
C ALA A 86 10.91 -5.44 -4.32
N LEU A 87 10.40 -6.63 -4.64
CA LEU A 87 11.20 -7.85 -4.73
C LEU A 87 12.26 -7.77 -5.84
N ILE A 88 11.92 -7.18 -6.99
CA ILE A 88 12.89 -6.96 -8.08
C ILE A 88 14.02 -6.04 -7.59
N PHE A 89 13.69 -4.90 -6.97
CA PHE A 89 14.70 -3.97 -6.46
C PHE A 89 15.57 -4.58 -5.36
N ILE A 90 14.99 -5.36 -4.44
CA ILE A 90 15.73 -6.10 -3.42
C ILE A 90 16.67 -7.11 -4.09
N GLY A 91 16.20 -7.88 -5.07
CA GLY A 91 17.03 -8.82 -5.81
C GLY A 91 18.23 -8.14 -6.49
N ILE A 92 18.00 -7.02 -7.17
CA ILE A 92 19.07 -6.23 -7.80
C ILE A 92 20.06 -5.74 -6.74
N ALA A 93 19.59 -5.15 -5.64
CA ALA A 93 20.44 -4.62 -4.58
C ALA A 93 21.29 -5.70 -3.91
N LEU A 94 20.75 -6.91 -3.73
CA LEU A 94 21.50 -8.05 -3.19
C LEU A 94 22.59 -8.52 -4.16
N ILE A 95 22.27 -8.64 -5.45
CA ILE A 95 23.24 -9.06 -6.47
C ILE A 95 24.38 -8.04 -6.58
N THR A 96 24.06 -6.75 -6.67
CA THR A 96 25.07 -5.69 -6.79
C THR A 96 25.90 -5.59 -5.51
N GLY A 97 25.28 -5.68 -4.34
CA GLY A 97 25.97 -5.70 -3.06
C GLY A 97 26.95 -6.87 -2.93
N LEU A 98 26.57 -8.06 -3.39
CA LEU A 98 27.43 -9.24 -3.39
C LEU A 98 28.62 -9.09 -4.34
N ILE A 99 28.39 -8.59 -5.56
CA ILE A 99 29.47 -8.36 -6.55
C ILE A 99 30.46 -7.32 -6.02
N LEU A 100 29.97 -6.17 -5.53
CA LEU A 100 30.83 -5.12 -4.99
C LEU A 100 31.60 -5.59 -3.75
N GLY A 101 30.95 -6.37 -2.88
CA GLY A 101 31.61 -6.99 -1.73
C GLY A 101 32.75 -7.92 -2.14
N ALA A 102 32.52 -8.80 -3.13
CA ALA A 102 33.53 -9.71 -3.63
C ALA A 102 34.73 -8.99 -4.27
N VAL A 103 34.48 -7.93 -5.05
CA VAL A 103 35.53 -7.12 -5.69
C VAL A 103 36.42 -6.41 -4.66
N ASN A 104 35.85 -5.94 -3.54
CA ASN A 104 36.62 -5.25 -2.49
C ASN A 104 37.43 -6.20 -1.59
N VAL A 105 37.21 -7.51 -1.68
CA VAL A 105 37.90 -8.54 -0.86
C VAL A 105 39.02 -9.23 -1.64
N THR A 106 39.04 -9.15 -2.97
CA THR A 106 40.18 -9.61 -3.77
C THR A 106 41.31 -8.56 -3.72
N PRO A 107 42.53 -8.92 -3.28
CA PRO A 107 43.66 -8.00 -3.17
C PRO A 107 44.18 -7.51 -4.53
#